data_AF-A0A835UNE7-F1
#
_entry.id   AF-A0A835UNE7-F1
#
_cell.length_a   1.000
_cell.length_b   1.000
_cell.length_c   1.000
_cell.angle_alpha   90.00
_cell.angle_beta   90.00
_cell.angle_gamma   90.00
#
_symmetry.space_group_name_H-M   'P 1'
#
loop_
_entity.id
_entity.type
_entity.pdbx_description
1 polymer ?
#
loop_
_entity_poly.entity_id
_entity_poly.type
_entity_poly.pdbx_seq_one_letter_code
_entity_poly.pdbx_strand_id
1 'polypeptide(L)'
;MASFLAHFTFKKKAPKAIKEIRKFAQKAMGTTDVRIDVKVNKQIWSRGIRSVPRRVRVRIARKRNEEEDAKEEFYSLCHCC
;
A
#
# COMPACT_ATOMS: atom_id res chain seq x y z
N MET A 1 7.53 -10.70 0.80
CA MET A 1 7.47 -9.27 1.18
C MET A 1 8.59 -8.82 2.13
N ALA A 2 9.13 -9.65 3.03
CA ALA A 2 10.19 -9.23 3.97
C ALA A 2 11.61 -9.10 3.38
N SER A 3 11.93 -9.80 2.30
CA SER A 3 13.28 -9.88 1.74
C SER A 3 13.77 -8.57 1.11
N PHE A 4 12.86 -7.68 0.68
CA PHE A 4 13.22 -6.45 -0.01
C PHE A 4 13.65 -5.29 0.91
N LEU A 5 13.30 -5.32 2.20
CA LEU A 5 13.57 -4.19 3.10
C LEU A 5 14.90 -4.30 3.87
N ALA A 6 15.63 -5.42 3.72
CA ALA A 6 16.85 -5.67 4.49
C ALA A 6 17.98 -4.67 4.19
N HIS A 7 18.10 -4.22 2.94
CA HIS A 7 19.20 -3.37 2.46
C HIS A 7 18.94 -1.84 2.61
N PHE A 8 17.84 -1.43 3.24
CA PHE A 8 17.50 -0.01 3.37
C PHE A 8 17.87 0.59 4.73
N THR A 9 18.22 1.88 4.70
CA THR A 9 18.48 2.68 5.89
C THR A 9 17.28 2.70 6.82
N PHE A 10 17.53 2.59 8.13
CA PHE A 10 16.48 2.44 9.14
C PHE A 10 15.45 3.58 9.11
N LYS A 11 15.88 4.81 8.79
CA LYS A 11 15.00 5.98 8.70
C LYS A 11 14.05 5.95 7.49
N LYS A 12 14.27 5.10 6.49
CA LYS A 12 13.46 5.07 5.25
C LYS A 12 12.67 3.78 5.06
N LYS A 13 12.70 2.85 6.02
CA LYS A 13 12.05 1.53 5.91
C LYS A 13 10.52 1.61 5.80
N ALA A 14 9.84 2.24 6.76
CA ALA A 14 8.37 2.33 6.72
C ALA A 14 7.83 3.11 5.50
N PRO A 15 8.36 4.29 5.14
CA PRO A 15 7.92 4.99 3.92
C PRO A 15 8.15 4.18 2.63
N LYS A 16 9.26 3.45 2.54
CA LYS A 16 9.51 2.57 1.37
C LYS A 16 8.57 1.38 1.34
N ALA A 17 8.24 0.79 2.49
CA ALA A 17 7.27 -0.31 2.55
C ALA A 17 5.92 0.09 1.97
N ILE A 18 5.44 1.31 2.28
CA ILE A 18 4.17 1.84 1.74
C ILE A 18 4.26 2.04 0.23
N LYS A 19 5.38 2.58 -0.28
CA LYS A 19 5.59 2.72 -1.73
C LYS A 19 5.59 1.37 -2.44
N GLU A 20 6.19 0.36 -1.83
CA GLU A 20 6.23 -0.99 -2.40
C GLU A 20 4.84 -1.64 -2.42
N ILE A 21 4.02 -1.40 -1.39
CA ILE A 21 2.61 -1.84 -1.38
C ILE A 21 1.81 -1.16 -2.49
N ARG A 22 2.02 0.15 -2.72
CA ARG A 22 1.38 0.85 -3.86
C ARG A 22 1.79 0.24 -5.19
N LYS A 23 3.07 -0.01 -5.40
CA LYS A 23 3.59 -0.67 -6.62
C LYS A 23 3.01 -2.07 -6.81
N PHE A 24 2.89 -2.83 -5.73
CA PHE A 24 2.30 -4.16 -5.78
C PHE A 24 0.83 -4.11 -6.19
N ALA A 25 0.04 -3.20 -5.61
CA ALA A 25 -1.36 -3.01 -5.97
C ALA A 25 -1.53 -2.52 -7.42
N GLN A 26 -0.71 -1.57 -7.85
CA GLN A 26 -0.69 -1.08 -9.23
C GLN A 26 -0.37 -2.19 -10.23
N LYS A 27 0.62 -3.04 -9.93
CA LYS A 27 0.98 -4.19 -10.79
C LYS A 27 -0.09 -5.28 -10.81
N ALA A 28 -0.73 -5.55 -9.68
CA ALA A 28 -1.73 -6.61 -9.57
C ALA A 28 -3.06 -6.24 -10.23
N MET A 29 -3.50 -4.98 -10.10
CA MET A 29 -4.82 -4.53 -10.56
C MET A 29 -4.78 -3.74 -11.86
N GLY A 30 -3.60 -3.29 -12.31
CA GLY A 30 -3.43 -2.44 -13.50
C GLY A 30 -3.98 -1.03 -13.35
N THR A 31 -4.36 -0.59 -12.14
CA THR A 31 -4.91 0.75 -11.89
C THR A 31 -3.81 1.72 -11.47
N THR A 32 -3.88 2.95 -11.96
CA THR A 32 -2.91 3.99 -11.64
C THR A 32 -3.25 4.67 -10.30
N ASP A 33 -4.54 4.86 -9.98
CA ASP A 33 -5.00 5.29 -8.65
C ASP A 33 -5.11 4.12 -7.65
N VAL A 34 -4.24 4.15 -6.63
CA VAL A 34 -4.23 3.20 -5.50
C VAL A 34 -4.38 3.96 -4.19
N ARG A 35 -5.52 3.74 -3.53
CA ARG A 35 -5.84 4.32 -2.22
C ARG A 35 -5.59 3.30 -1.13
N ILE A 36 -4.73 3.66 -0.17
CA ILE A 36 -4.40 2.82 0.98
C ILE A 36 -5.25 3.25 2.17
N ASP A 37 -5.95 2.30 2.77
CA ASP A 37 -6.74 2.53 3.98
C ASP A 37 -5.83 2.96 5.15
N VAL A 38 -6.35 3.86 5.99
CA VAL A 38 -5.69 4.36 7.20
C VAL A 38 -5.33 3.20 8.14
N LYS A 39 -6.12 2.12 8.17
CA LYS A 39 -5.85 0.94 9.01
C LYS A 39 -4.56 0.21 8.59
N VAL A 40 -4.33 0.02 7.29
CA VAL A 40 -3.10 -0.58 6.76
C VAL A 40 -1.91 0.30 7.10
N ASN A 41 -2.07 1.62 6.95
CA ASN A 41 -1.03 2.58 7.32
C ASN A 41 -0.69 2.47 8.82
N LYS A 42 -1.70 2.51 9.71
CA LYS A 42 -1.49 2.36 11.17
C LYS A 42 -0.78 1.07 11.53
N GLN A 43 -1.12 -0.06 10.91
CA GLN A 43 -0.42 -1.33 11.15
C GLN A 43 1.06 -1.28 10.77
N ILE A 44 1.40 -0.64 9.65
CA ILE A 44 2.79 -0.50 9.20
C ILE A 44 3.58 0.42 10.15
N TRP A 45 2.96 1.51 10.63
CA TRP A 45 3.59 2.49 11.51
C TRP A 45 3.54 2.11 13.00
N SER A 46 2.75 1.10 13.40
CA SER A 46 2.57 0.70 14.81
C SER A 46 3.87 0.35 15.53
N ARG A 47 4.84 -0.23 14.80
CA ARG A 47 6.15 -0.65 15.30
C ARG A 47 7.26 0.40 15.07
N GLY A 48 6.87 1.60 14.66
CA GLY A 48 7.76 2.71 14.35
C GLY A 48 8.49 2.56 13.00
N ILE A 49 9.43 3.48 12.74
CA ILE A 49 10.08 3.61 11.43
C ILE A 49 11.09 2.49 11.12
N ARG A 50 11.72 1.93 12.16
CA ARG A 50 12.80 0.95 12.06
C ARG A 50 12.28 -0.47 11.85
N SER A 51 11.15 -0.81 12.46
CA SER A 51 10.61 -2.15 12.53
C SER A 51 9.30 -2.23 11.76
N VAL A 52 9.35 -2.71 10.52
CA VAL A 52 8.15 -2.93 9.70
C VAL A 52 7.72 -4.40 9.86
N PRO A 53 6.41 -4.71 9.95
CA PRO A 53 5.93 -6.09 9.89
C PRO A 53 6.45 -6.84 8.65
N ARG A 54 6.95 -8.06 8.84
CA ARG A 54 7.54 -8.87 7.74
C ARG A 54 6.51 -9.30 6.69
N ARG A 55 5.26 -9.48 7.10
CA ARG A 55 4.13 -9.90 6.25
C ARG A 55 2.89 -9.16 6.72
N VAL A 56 2.14 -8.60 5.77
CA VAL A 56 0.82 -8.00 5.99
C VAL A 56 -0.10 -8.62 4.97
N ARG A 57 -1.24 -9.15 5.43
CA ARG A 57 -2.30 -9.64 4.54
C ARG A 57 -3.19 -8.46 4.19
N VAL A 58 -3.28 -8.13 2.91
CA VAL A 58 -4.05 -7.00 2.40
C VAL A 58 -5.14 -7.55 1.48
N ARG A 59 -6.35 -7.04 1.61
CA ARG A 59 -7.44 -7.27 0.65
C ARG A 59 -7.48 -6.09 -0.31
N ILE A 60 -7.46 -6.37 -1.60
CA ILE A 60 -7.51 -5.34 -2.63
C ILE A 60 -8.87 -5.45 -3.30
N ALA A 61 -9.64 -4.37 -3.27
CA ALA A 61 -10.92 -4.25 -3.95
C ALA A 61 -10.80 -3.23 -5.07
N ARG A 62 -11.24 -3.58 -6.27
CA ARG A 62 -11.39 -2.64 -7.37
C ARG A 62 -12.81 -2.09 -7.35
N LYS A 63 -12.95 -0.77 -7.34
CA LYS A 63 -14.23 -0.07 -7.46
C LYS A 63 -14.18 0.89 -8.65
N ARG A 64 -15.32 1.08 -9.28
CA ARG A 64 -15.51 2.10 -10.32
C ARG A 64 -15.62 3.46 -9.63
N ASN A 65 -15.00 4.49 -10.19
CA ASN A 65 -15.20 5.85 -9.72
C ASN A 65 -16.49 6.42 -10.30
N GLU A 66 -17.31 7.05 -9.46
CA GLU A 66 -18.60 7.65 -9.83
C GLU A 66 -18.51 9.18 -9.91
N GLU A 67 -17.34 9.78 -9.61
CA GLU A 67 -17.12 11.23 -9.73
C GLU A 67 -16.94 11.64 -11.20
N GLU A 68 -17.71 12.65 -11.61
CA GLU A 68 -17.85 13.15 -12.99
C GLU A 68 -16.55 13.76 -13.57
N ASP A 69 -15.57 14.13 -12.72
CA ASP A 69 -14.28 14.74 -13.09
C ASP A 69 -13.06 13.78 -12.96
N ALA A 70 -13.29 12.48 -12.82
CA ALA A 70 -12.21 11.54 -12.56
C ALA A 70 -11.37 11.22 -13.81
N LYS A 71 -10.04 11.40 -13.72
CA LYS A 71 -9.07 11.02 -14.77
C LYS A 71 -8.98 9.51 -15.03
N GLU A 72 -9.49 8.69 -14.11
CA GLU A 72 -9.45 7.22 -14.20
C GLU A 72 -10.79 6.61 -13.77
N GLU A 73 -11.26 5.64 -14.56
CA GLU A 73 -12.55 4.97 -14.34
C GLU A 73 -12.53 4.01 -13.13
N PHE A 74 -11.36 3.57 -12.70
CA PHE A 74 -11.22 2.55 -11.65
C PHE A 74 -10.16 2.95 -10.64
N TYR A 75 -10.49 2.78 -9.36
CA TYR A 75 -9.53 2.89 -8.27
C TYR A 75 -9.44 1.57 -7.50
N SER A 76 -8.25 1.30 -6.98
CA SER A 76 -8.01 0.17 -6.10
C SER A 76 -7.97 0.62 -4.65
N LEU A 77 -8.84 0.04 -3.82
CA LEU A 77 -8.83 0.17 -2.37
C LEU A 77 -8.05 -0.98 -1.74
N CYS A 78 -6.97 -0.64 -1.03
CA CYS A 78 -6.22 -1.58 -0.21
C CYS A 78 -6.71 -1.53 1.24
N HIS A 79 -7.50 -2.52 1.63
CA HIS A 79 -7.99 -2.69 3.00
C HIS A 79 -7.13 -3.69 3.79
N CYS A 80 -7.01 -3.46 5.09
CA CYS A 80 -6.50 -4.50 5.97
C CYS A 80 -7.58 -5.58 6.13
N CYS A 81 -7.16 -6.84 6.15
CA CYS A 81 -8.03 -7.95 6.49
C CYS A 81 -8.48 -7.86 7.96
#